data_AF-A0AAV0IAT3-F1
#
_entry.id   AF-A0AAV0IAT3-F1
#
_cell.length_a   1.000
_cell.length_b   1.000
_cell.length_c   1.000
_cell.angle_alpha   90.00
_cell.angle_beta   90.00
_cell.angle_gamma   90.00
#
_symmetry.space_group_name_H-M   'P 1'
#
loop_
_entity.id
_entity.type
_entity.pdbx_description
1 polymer ?
#
loop_
_entity_poly.entity_id
_entity_poly.type
_entity_poly.pdbx_seq_one_letter_code
_entity_poly.pdbx_strand_id
1 'polypeptide(L)'
;NYLSNTLLFGGERNRGINGGGRRIINLTTPKNQERVKYQSMSAGKKEVWSDTTPLLHRKNSPPPPSYHSSSSFPFTVDMSSSSSPRRTGSIFLGVDVGTSSARAGVFDDKGKLLGTASSPIQIWKEGDIVEQSSTDIWHAVCASVKSACSLANVAGHEVTGIGFAATCSLVAVDSDGAPVTVSWSGDSRRNVIVWMDHRAVKQAEKINSFNSPVLQYCGGAVSPEMQPPKLLWVKENLPESWSMVFRWMDLSDWLSYRATGDDTRSLCTTVCKWTYLGHAHMQQMKEKNSRDMEACGWDDDFWEEIGLGDLLEGHHAKIGRSVALPGHSLGSGLTPAAAKARILY
;
A
#
# COMPACT_ATOMS: atom_id res chain seq x y z
N ASN A 1 10.29 -18.15 -7.22
CA ASN A 1 10.08 -17.31 -6.02
C ASN A 1 9.11 -16.17 -6.30
N TYR A 2 7.87 -16.51 -6.66
CA TYR A 2 6.75 -15.56 -6.72
C TYR A 2 5.69 -16.10 -5.76
N LEU A 3 5.49 -15.43 -4.63
CA LEU A 3 4.30 -15.63 -3.80
C LEU A 3 3.26 -14.61 -4.26
N SER A 4 2.37 -15.03 -5.16
CA SER A 4 1.12 -14.33 -5.41
C SER A 4 0.15 -14.69 -4.29
N ASN A 5 -0.28 -13.71 -3.50
CA ASN A 5 -1.30 -13.92 -2.48
C ASN A 5 -2.67 -14.04 -3.15
N THR A 6 -3.23 -15.25 -3.15
CA THR A 6 -4.60 -15.54 -3.56
C THR A 6 -5.52 -15.40 -2.35
N LEU A 7 -6.57 -14.57 -2.48
CA LEU A 7 -7.65 -14.43 -1.52
C LEU A 7 -8.45 -15.75 -1.41
N LEU A 8 -8.59 -16.28 -0.20
CA LEU A 8 -9.55 -17.35 0.13
C LEU A 8 -10.41 -16.88 1.31
N PHE A 9 -11.73 -16.81 1.11
CA PHE A 9 -12.71 -16.48 2.14
C PHE A 9 -13.29 -17.75 2.76
N GLY A 10 -13.06 -17.95 4.06
CA GLY A 10 -13.79 -18.90 4.89
C GLY A 10 -14.97 -18.18 5.56
N GLY A 11 -16.20 -18.65 5.30
CA GLY A 11 -17.40 -18.08 5.88
C GLY A 11 -17.70 -18.65 7.26
N GLU A 12 -17.78 -17.79 8.28
CA GLU A 12 -18.51 -18.09 9.51
C GLU A 12 -19.60 -17.04 9.74
N ARG A 13 -20.82 -17.54 9.96
CA ARG A 13 -22.01 -16.74 10.28
C ARG A 13 -21.91 -16.30 11.74
N ASN A 14 -22.00 -15.01 12.01
CA ASN A 14 -22.44 -14.55 13.31
C ASN A 14 -23.47 -13.41 13.22
N ARG A 15 -24.53 -13.58 14.01
CA ARG A 15 -25.76 -12.78 14.02
C ARG A 15 -25.55 -11.46 14.77
N GLY A 16 -26.12 -10.40 14.21
CA GLY A 16 -26.74 -9.26 14.92
C GLY A 16 -25.86 -8.39 15.80
N ILE A 17 -25.66 -7.13 15.39
CA ILE A 17 -25.85 -5.92 16.21
C ILE A 17 -25.82 -4.72 15.23
N ASN A 18 -26.89 -3.93 15.25
CA ASN A 18 -27.02 -2.67 14.51
C ASN A 18 -26.07 -1.62 15.08
N GLY A 19 -25.20 -1.07 14.24
CA GLY A 19 -24.35 0.07 14.56
C GLY A 19 -23.66 0.58 13.30
N GLY A 20 -24.20 1.67 12.73
CA GLY A 20 -23.69 2.32 11.54
C GLY A 20 -22.31 2.92 11.78
N GLY A 21 -21.27 2.19 11.40
CA GLY A 21 -19.89 2.66 11.34
C GLY A 21 -19.24 2.11 10.08
N ARG A 22 -18.71 2.99 9.24
CA ARG A 22 -17.98 2.65 8.01
C ARG A 22 -16.68 1.93 8.40
N ARG A 23 -16.42 0.74 7.85
CA ARG A 23 -15.33 -0.16 8.27
C ARG A 23 -14.36 -0.41 7.15
N ILE A 24 -13.07 -0.24 7.45
CA ILE A 24 -11.94 -0.74 6.66
C ILE A 24 -11.52 -2.08 7.28
N ILE A 25 -11.36 -3.13 6.48
CA ILE A 25 -11.00 -4.48 6.93
C ILE A 25 -9.76 -4.94 6.16
N ASN A 26 -8.74 -5.40 6.87
CA ASN A 26 -7.55 -6.06 6.33
C ASN A 26 -7.54 -7.53 6.80
N LEU A 27 -7.35 -8.52 5.92
CA LEU A 27 -7.53 -9.94 6.27
C LEU A 27 -6.24 -10.72 6.08
N THR A 28 -5.77 -11.42 7.14
CA THR A 28 -5.02 -12.69 7.04
C THR A 28 -4.74 -13.30 8.43
N THR A 29 -4.82 -14.64 8.53
CA THR A 29 -4.44 -15.45 9.72
C THR A 29 -3.38 -16.50 9.33
N PRO A 30 -2.51 -16.96 10.26
CA PRO A 30 -1.46 -17.93 9.95
C PRO A 30 -1.92 -19.39 10.15
N LYS A 31 -1.49 -20.29 9.25
CA LYS A 31 -1.49 -21.74 9.48
C LYS A 31 -0.10 -22.34 9.25
N ASN A 32 0.35 -23.08 10.27
CA ASN A 32 1.37 -24.13 10.40
C ASN A 32 2.51 -24.24 9.35
N GLN A 33 3.74 -24.11 9.86
CA GLN A 33 4.99 -24.49 9.19
C GLN A 33 5.19 -26.01 9.21
N GLU A 34 5.43 -26.60 8.04
CA GLU A 34 6.26 -27.81 7.91
C GLU A 34 7.45 -27.52 6.99
N ARG A 35 8.62 -28.00 7.42
CA ARG A 35 9.92 -27.85 6.75
C ARG A 35 9.96 -28.57 5.42
N VAL A 36 10.44 -27.90 4.36
CA VAL A 36 11.01 -28.57 3.18
C VAL A 36 12.34 -27.92 2.80
N LYS A 37 13.40 -28.74 2.76
CA LYS A 37 14.75 -28.39 2.28
C LYS A 37 14.74 -28.26 0.75
N TYR A 38 15.45 -27.28 0.20
CA TYR A 38 15.70 -27.16 -1.25
C TYR A 38 17.12 -27.61 -1.63
N GLN A 39 17.20 -28.44 -2.67
CA GLN A 39 18.41 -28.77 -3.43
C GLN A 39 18.37 -28.02 -4.79
N SER A 40 19.53 -27.54 -5.22
CA SER A 40 19.75 -26.74 -6.44
C SER A 40 19.69 -27.56 -7.74
N MET A 41 19.28 -26.95 -8.85
CA MET A 41 19.86 -27.21 -10.19
C MET A 41 19.48 -26.12 -11.22
N SER A 42 20.32 -26.00 -12.25
CA SER A 42 20.63 -24.82 -13.07
C SER A 42 20.03 -24.81 -14.49
N ALA A 43 19.91 -23.58 -15.02
CA ALA A 43 20.15 -23.12 -16.41
C ALA A 43 19.22 -23.54 -17.58
N GLY A 44 18.82 -22.56 -18.41
CA GLY A 44 18.55 -22.80 -19.84
C GLY A 44 17.60 -21.84 -20.60
N LYS A 45 18.22 -20.85 -21.27
CA LYS A 45 17.88 -20.22 -22.58
C LYS A 45 16.67 -19.28 -22.78
N LYS A 46 17.02 -18.17 -23.47
CA LYS A 46 16.23 -17.09 -24.06
C LYS A 46 15.64 -17.49 -25.41
N GLU A 47 14.50 -16.92 -25.77
CA GLU A 47 14.12 -16.67 -27.17
C GLU A 47 13.42 -15.31 -27.32
N VAL A 48 13.78 -14.63 -28.40
CA VAL A 48 13.37 -13.29 -28.85
C VAL A 48 12.35 -13.48 -29.97
N TRP A 49 11.27 -12.70 -29.99
CA TRP A 49 10.39 -12.59 -31.14
C TRP A 49 10.25 -11.12 -31.55
N SER A 50 10.49 -10.87 -32.84
CA SER A 50 10.50 -9.58 -33.52
C SER A 50 9.16 -9.25 -34.17
N ASP A 51 8.98 -7.95 -34.37
CA ASP A 51 7.86 -7.25 -35.01
C ASP A 51 7.49 -7.75 -36.41
N THR A 52 6.20 -7.63 -36.75
CA THR A 52 5.78 -7.07 -38.05
C THR A 52 4.30 -6.66 -38.00
N THR A 53 4.04 -5.38 -38.31
CA THR A 53 2.71 -4.81 -38.59
C THR A 53 2.63 -4.50 -40.08
N PRO A 54 1.50 -4.73 -40.76
CA PRO A 54 1.19 -4.03 -42.00
C PRO A 54 0.02 -3.04 -41.84
N LEU A 55 0.27 -1.83 -42.33
CA LEU A 55 -0.65 -0.71 -42.53
C LEU A 55 -1.67 -1.04 -43.65
N LEU A 56 -2.94 -0.65 -43.47
CA LEU A 56 -3.93 -0.59 -44.56
C LEU A 56 -4.69 0.74 -44.58
N HIS A 57 -4.92 1.17 -45.82
CA HIS A 57 -5.35 2.47 -46.32
C HIS A 57 -6.65 3.07 -45.74
N ARG A 58 -6.63 4.39 -45.49
CA ARG A 58 -7.82 5.25 -45.43
C ARG A 58 -8.23 5.68 -46.84
N LYS A 59 -9.49 5.44 -47.21
CA LYS A 59 -10.17 6.09 -48.35
C LYS A 59 -11.09 7.20 -47.83
N ASN A 60 -11.08 8.31 -48.56
CA ASN A 60 -11.89 9.52 -48.36
C ASN A 60 -13.40 9.26 -48.50
N SER A 61 -14.22 9.98 -47.74
CA SER A 61 -15.67 10.09 -47.92
C SER A 61 -16.09 11.57 -47.98
N PRO A 62 -17.05 11.95 -48.84
CA PRO A 62 -17.44 13.35 -49.10
C PRO A 62 -18.42 13.93 -48.04
N PRO A 63 -18.63 15.26 -48.01
CA PRO A 63 -19.36 15.95 -46.94
C PRO A 63 -20.89 15.85 -47.09
N PRO A 64 -21.67 16.11 -46.02
CA PRO A 64 -23.12 16.00 -46.04
C PRO A 64 -23.78 17.28 -46.61
N PRO A 65 -25.01 17.20 -47.17
CA PRO A 65 -25.75 18.36 -47.63
C PRO A 65 -26.55 19.04 -46.50
N SER A 66 -26.95 20.27 -46.83
CA SER A 66 -27.51 21.35 -46.03
C SER A 66 -28.94 21.16 -45.48
N TYR A 67 -29.20 21.94 -44.42
CA TYR A 67 -30.44 22.11 -43.67
C TYR A 67 -31.65 22.54 -44.51
N HIS A 68 -32.80 21.90 -44.27
CA HIS A 68 -34.12 22.46 -44.49
C HIS A 68 -35.00 22.31 -43.25
N SER A 69 -35.73 23.39 -42.97
CA SER A 69 -36.74 23.55 -41.92
C SER A 69 -37.97 22.65 -42.12
N SER A 70 -38.54 22.13 -41.04
CA SER A 70 -39.93 22.38 -40.61
C SER A 70 -40.50 21.28 -39.71
N SER A 71 -41.48 21.70 -38.92
CA SER A 71 -42.47 20.93 -38.15
C SER A 71 -42.06 20.44 -36.74
N SER A 72 -42.59 21.21 -35.80
CA SER A 72 -42.70 20.96 -34.37
C SER A 72 -43.65 19.79 -34.08
N PHE A 73 -43.15 18.75 -33.43
CA PHE A 73 -43.93 17.79 -32.64
C PHE A 73 -43.57 17.98 -31.16
N PRO A 74 -44.54 18.04 -30.23
CA PRO A 74 -44.23 18.12 -28.81
C PRO A 74 -43.70 16.76 -28.35
N PHE A 75 -42.39 16.65 -28.23
CA PHE A 75 -41.73 15.53 -27.55
C PHE A 75 -41.76 15.84 -26.05
N THR A 76 -42.72 15.26 -25.34
CA THR A 76 -42.71 15.27 -23.87
C THR A 76 -41.55 14.40 -23.41
N VAL A 77 -40.46 15.03 -22.98
CA VAL A 77 -39.38 14.33 -22.29
C VAL A 77 -39.91 13.99 -20.90
N ASP A 78 -40.32 12.73 -20.73
CA ASP A 78 -40.51 12.16 -19.41
C ASP A 78 -39.13 12.10 -18.74
N MET A 79 -38.85 13.10 -17.89
CA MET A 79 -37.75 13.10 -16.93
C MET A 79 -38.06 12.06 -15.85
N SER A 80 -38.12 10.79 -16.25
CA SER A 80 -37.98 9.69 -15.31
C SER A 80 -36.55 9.78 -14.80
N SER A 81 -36.41 10.27 -13.57
CA SER A 81 -35.17 10.13 -12.82
C SER A 81 -34.88 8.64 -12.77
N SER A 82 -33.94 8.17 -13.59
CA SER A 82 -33.45 6.80 -13.52
C SER A 82 -32.68 6.66 -12.21
N SER A 83 -33.43 6.43 -11.13
CA SER A 83 -32.84 5.94 -9.90
C SER A 83 -32.26 4.58 -10.24
N SER A 84 -30.96 4.54 -10.50
CA SER A 84 -30.22 3.29 -10.60
C SER A 84 -30.61 2.45 -9.38
N PRO A 85 -30.96 1.17 -9.54
CA PRO A 85 -31.40 0.36 -8.42
C PRO A 85 -30.34 0.45 -7.33
N ARG A 86 -30.71 0.97 -6.14
CA ARG A 86 -29.78 1.04 -5.01
C ARG A 86 -29.32 -0.38 -4.74
N ARG A 87 -28.01 -0.62 -4.88
CA ARG A 87 -27.41 -1.89 -4.50
C ARG A 87 -27.64 -2.05 -3.00
N THR A 88 -28.19 -3.20 -2.61
CA THR A 88 -28.55 -3.50 -1.22
C THR A 88 -27.41 -4.11 -0.42
N GLY A 89 -26.29 -4.45 -1.07
CA GLY A 89 -25.09 -5.03 -0.44
C GLY A 89 -23.97 -4.01 -0.21
N SER A 90 -23.07 -4.31 0.73
CA SER A 90 -21.89 -3.48 0.99
C SER A 90 -20.90 -3.57 -0.17
N ILE A 91 -20.21 -2.46 -0.45
CA ILE A 91 -19.16 -2.40 -1.47
C ILE A 91 -17.81 -2.14 -0.82
N PHE A 92 -16.79 -2.89 -1.25
CA PHE A 92 -15.43 -2.79 -0.73
C PHE A 92 -14.43 -2.52 -1.85
N LEU A 93 -13.39 -1.75 -1.52
CA LEU A 93 -12.24 -1.53 -2.37
C LEU A 93 -11.02 -2.27 -1.83
N GLY A 94 -10.33 -2.99 -2.71
CA GLY A 94 -8.98 -3.49 -2.46
C GLY A 94 -7.99 -2.76 -3.37
N VAL A 95 -6.94 -2.19 -2.80
CA VAL A 95 -5.86 -1.54 -3.54
C VAL A 95 -4.57 -2.32 -3.32
N ASP A 96 -3.93 -2.75 -4.39
CA ASP A 96 -2.64 -3.45 -4.40
C ASP A 96 -1.58 -2.60 -5.13
N VAL A 97 -0.59 -2.14 -4.39
CA VAL A 97 0.53 -1.33 -4.89
C VAL A 97 1.76 -2.20 -5.07
N GLY A 98 1.92 -2.69 -6.29
CA GLY A 98 3.12 -3.41 -6.71
C GLY A 98 4.25 -2.46 -7.10
N THR A 99 5.35 -3.03 -7.59
CA THR A 99 6.49 -2.21 -8.02
C THR A 99 6.14 -1.30 -9.21
N SER A 100 5.52 -1.83 -10.27
CA SER A 100 5.32 -1.08 -11.53
C SER A 100 3.93 -0.46 -11.69
N SER A 101 2.99 -0.76 -10.79
CA SER A 101 1.61 -0.27 -10.91
C SER A 101 0.85 -0.34 -9.59
N ALA A 102 -0.09 0.58 -9.44
CA ALA A 102 -1.19 0.45 -8.49
C ALA A 102 -2.36 -0.23 -9.19
N ARG A 103 -3.07 -1.11 -8.46
CA ARG A 103 -4.24 -1.83 -8.94
C ARG A 103 -5.37 -1.66 -7.95
N ALA A 104 -6.58 -1.44 -8.42
CA ALA A 104 -7.77 -1.34 -7.59
C ALA A 104 -8.84 -2.33 -8.06
N GLY A 105 -9.49 -3.01 -7.12
CA GLY A 105 -10.65 -3.86 -7.36
C GLY A 105 -11.84 -3.42 -6.50
N VAL A 106 -13.02 -3.41 -7.10
CA VAL A 106 -14.31 -3.15 -6.44
C VAL A 106 -15.00 -4.49 -6.22
N PHE A 107 -15.44 -4.77 -5.01
CA PHE A 107 -16.04 -6.04 -4.62
C PHE A 107 -17.38 -5.84 -3.91
N ASP A 108 -18.32 -6.76 -4.10
CA ASP A 108 -19.50 -6.85 -3.25
C ASP A 108 -19.22 -7.59 -1.92
N ASP A 109 -20.23 -7.64 -1.04
CA ASP A 109 -20.17 -8.31 0.26
C ASP A 109 -20.03 -9.84 0.21
N LYS A 110 -20.12 -10.43 -0.99
CA LYS A 110 -19.85 -11.85 -1.26
C LYS A 110 -18.46 -12.07 -1.87
N GLY A 111 -17.67 -11.01 -2.03
CA GLY A 111 -16.33 -11.06 -2.62
C GLY A 111 -16.33 -11.14 -4.15
N LYS A 112 -17.45 -10.88 -4.83
CA LYS A 112 -17.50 -10.84 -6.30
C LYS A 112 -16.83 -9.57 -6.80
N LEU A 113 -15.87 -9.72 -7.72
CA LEU A 113 -15.25 -8.59 -8.41
C LEU A 113 -16.26 -7.93 -9.37
N LEU A 114 -16.50 -6.64 -9.17
CA LEU A 114 -17.43 -5.82 -9.95
C LEU A 114 -16.72 -4.94 -10.98
N GLY A 115 -15.48 -4.53 -10.70
CA GLY A 115 -14.66 -3.72 -11.59
C GLY A 115 -13.22 -3.69 -11.11
N THR A 116 -12.27 -3.57 -12.04
CA THR A 116 -10.85 -3.50 -11.73
C THR A 116 -10.15 -2.58 -12.72
N ALA A 117 -9.11 -1.90 -12.25
CA ALA A 117 -8.24 -1.09 -13.09
C ALA A 117 -6.84 -0.99 -12.49
N SER A 118 -5.90 -0.56 -13.31
CA SER A 118 -4.52 -0.34 -12.92
C SER A 118 -3.99 0.98 -13.47
N SER A 119 -2.94 1.50 -12.84
CA SER A 119 -2.20 2.67 -13.31
C SER A 119 -0.72 2.47 -13.07
N PRO A 120 0.14 2.79 -14.05
CA PRO A 120 1.59 2.59 -13.91
C PRO A 120 2.15 3.51 -12.82
N ILE A 121 3.25 3.08 -12.21
CA ILE A 121 4.03 3.84 -11.23
C ILE A 121 5.42 4.06 -11.83
N GLN A 122 5.94 5.28 -11.71
CA GLN A 122 7.30 5.61 -12.11
C GLN A 122 8.31 4.97 -11.15
N ILE A 123 9.38 4.40 -11.72
CA ILE A 123 10.51 3.83 -10.97
C ILE A 123 11.79 4.48 -11.50
N TRP A 124 12.67 4.89 -10.60
CA TRP A 124 14.07 5.19 -10.91
C TRP A 124 14.93 4.01 -10.50
N LYS A 125 15.79 3.53 -11.40
CA LYS A 125 16.70 2.41 -11.12
C LYS A 125 18.10 2.71 -11.65
N GLU A 126 19.08 2.70 -10.75
CA GLU A 126 20.48 2.99 -11.02
C GLU A 126 21.34 1.92 -10.32
N GLY A 127 21.66 0.84 -11.06
CA GLY A 127 22.30 -0.33 -10.45
C GLY A 127 21.40 -1.02 -9.42
N ASP A 128 21.89 -1.09 -8.18
CA ASP A 128 21.20 -1.69 -7.02
C ASP A 128 20.30 -0.69 -6.26
N ILE A 129 20.31 0.59 -6.69
CA ILE A 129 19.48 1.66 -6.14
C ILE A 129 18.16 1.69 -6.91
N VAL A 130 17.05 1.55 -6.20
CA VAL A 130 15.69 1.54 -6.76
C VAL A 130 14.78 2.45 -5.93
N GLU A 131 14.24 3.48 -6.56
CA GLU A 131 13.52 4.57 -5.91
C GLU A 131 12.16 4.81 -6.56
N GLN A 132 11.20 5.28 -5.75
CA GLN A 132 9.87 5.68 -6.18
C GLN A 132 9.43 6.99 -5.53
N SER A 133 8.30 7.52 -6.02
CA SER A 133 7.66 8.70 -5.46
C SER A 133 6.36 8.31 -4.79
N SER A 134 6.24 8.62 -3.50
CA SER A 134 4.99 8.46 -2.76
C SER A 134 3.85 9.26 -3.39
N THR A 135 4.12 10.47 -3.90
CA THR A 135 3.14 11.30 -4.61
C THR A 135 2.65 10.65 -5.90
N ASP A 136 3.56 10.11 -6.71
CA ASP A 136 3.20 9.39 -7.95
C ASP A 136 2.38 8.12 -7.65
N ILE A 137 2.82 7.33 -6.66
CA ILE A 137 2.09 6.15 -6.18
C ILE A 137 0.65 6.53 -5.78
N TRP A 138 0.47 7.61 -5.02
CA TRP A 138 -0.86 8.05 -4.61
C TRP A 138 -1.73 8.49 -5.78
N HIS A 139 -1.16 9.17 -6.78
CA HIS A 139 -1.88 9.50 -8.00
C HIS A 139 -2.30 8.25 -8.78
N ALA A 140 -1.42 7.26 -8.90
CA ALA A 140 -1.73 5.98 -9.54
C ALA A 140 -2.83 5.21 -8.80
N VAL A 141 -2.82 5.23 -7.46
CA VAL A 141 -3.89 4.67 -6.62
C VAL A 141 -5.21 5.38 -6.92
N CYS A 142 -5.25 6.72 -6.88
CA CYS A 142 -6.47 7.47 -7.16
C CYS A 142 -7.01 7.22 -8.57
N ALA A 143 -6.14 7.15 -9.58
CA ALA A 143 -6.52 6.86 -10.96
C ALA A 143 -7.09 5.44 -11.12
N SER A 144 -6.46 4.44 -10.48
CA SER A 144 -6.91 3.06 -10.49
C SER A 144 -8.27 2.91 -9.81
N VAL A 145 -8.47 3.51 -8.64
CA VAL A 145 -9.75 3.41 -7.91
C VAL A 145 -10.89 4.05 -8.70
N LYS A 146 -10.69 5.26 -9.24
CA LYS A 146 -11.71 5.92 -10.09
C LYS A 146 -12.12 5.05 -11.26
N SER A 147 -11.14 4.50 -11.96
CA SER A 147 -11.38 3.69 -13.14
C SER A 147 -12.11 2.39 -12.79
N ALA A 148 -11.73 1.75 -11.68
CA ALA A 148 -12.40 0.54 -11.17
C ALA A 148 -13.86 0.83 -10.75
N CYS A 149 -14.11 1.94 -10.04
CA CYS A 149 -15.46 2.38 -9.66
C CYS A 149 -16.33 2.71 -10.88
N SER A 150 -15.76 3.39 -11.88
CA SER A 150 -16.46 3.69 -13.14
C SER A 150 -16.85 2.41 -13.88
N LEU A 151 -15.94 1.44 -13.99
CA LEU A 151 -16.20 0.15 -14.64
C LEU A 151 -17.23 -0.68 -13.86
N ALA A 152 -17.22 -0.59 -12.53
CA ALA A 152 -18.19 -1.25 -11.67
C ALA A 152 -19.57 -0.57 -11.65
N ASN A 153 -19.68 0.65 -12.18
CA ASN A 153 -20.82 1.55 -12.01
C ASN A 153 -21.21 1.70 -10.52
N VAL A 154 -20.22 2.12 -9.73
CA VAL A 154 -20.32 2.35 -8.27
C VAL A 154 -19.90 3.79 -7.99
N ALA A 155 -20.78 4.56 -7.34
CA ALA A 155 -20.44 5.87 -6.83
C ALA A 155 -19.66 5.76 -5.52
N GLY A 156 -18.77 6.71 -5.24
CA GLY A 156 -17.90 6.64 -4.06
C GLY A 156 -18.60 6.55 -2.71
N HIS A 157 -19.76 7.19 -2.59
CA HIS A 157 -20.55 7.16 -1.34
C HIS A 157 -21.16 5.77 -1.06
N GLU A 158 -21.17 4.86 -2.03
CA GLU A 158 -21.59 3.47 -1.86
C GLU A 158 -20.47 2.59 -1.28
N VAL A 159 -19.21 3.05 -1.31
CA VAL A 159 -18.07 2.29 -0.78
C VAL A 159 -18.08 2.31 0.74
N THR A 160 -18.14 1.12 1.34
CA THR A 160 -18.20 0.88 2.78
C THR A 160 -16.81 0.84 3.43
N GLY A 161 -15.81 0.37 2.68
CA GLY A 161 -14.44 0.21 3.16
C GLY A 161 -13.42 0.12 2.02
N ILE A 162 -12.17 0.48 2.34
CA ILE A 162 -11.01 0.40 1.44
C ILE A 162 -9.82 -0.19 2.20
N GLY A 163 -9.18 -1.21 1.64
CA GLY A 163 -7.95 -1.80 2.18
C GLY A 163 -6.76 -1.61 1.24
N PHE A 164 -5.56 -1.48 1.81
CA PHE A 164 -4.30 -1.35 1.07
C PHE A 164 -3.39 -2.54 1.32
N ALA A 165 -2.83 -3.08 0.24
CA ALA A 165 -1.68 -3.97 0.23
C ALA A 165 -0.60 -3.33 -0.62
N ALA A 166 0.67 -3.49 -0.24
CA ALA A 166 1.78 -2.90 -0.99
C ALA A 166 3.06 -3.72 -0.82
N THR A 167 4.02 -3.49 -1.71
CA THR A 167 5.40 -3.92 -1.48
C THR A 167 5.96 -3.28 -0.20
N CYS A 168 6.84 -3.98 0.51
CA CYS A 168 7.48 -3.48 1.74
C CYS A 168 8.60 -2.47 1.45
N SER A 169 8.22 -1.33 0.89
CA SER A 169 9.11 -0.23 0.55
C SER A 169 9.11 0.81 1.67
N LEU A 170 10.25 1.47 1.92
CA LEU A 170 10.41 2.47 2.98
C LEU A 170 10.02 3.86 2.47
N VAL A 171 9.08 4.53 3.12
CA VAL A 171 8.64 5.89 2.76
C VAL A 171 9.16 6.90 3.80
N ALA A 172 9.69 8.01 3.32
CA ALA A 172 10.21 9.13 4.11
C ALA A 172 9.33 10.38 3.94
N VAL A 173 8.80 10.93 5.03
CA VAL A 173 8.04 12.20 5.02
C VAL A 173 8.35 13.08 6.22
N ASP A 174 8.15 14.39 6.05
CA ASP A 174 8.30 15.38 7.12
C ASP A 174 7.03 15.50 7.98
N SER A 175 7.02 16.49 8.89
CA SER A 175 5.92 16.71 9.84
C SER A 175 4.59 17.02 9.17
N ASP A 176 4.64 17.68 8.00
CA ASP A 176 3.47 18.06 7.20
C ASP A 176 3.05 16.92 6.24
N GLY A 177 3.80 15.82 6.23
CA GLY A 177 3.59 14.69 5.35
C GLY A 177 4.10 14.93 3.92
N ALA A 178 4.96 15.93 3.71
CA ALA A 178 5.60 16.17 2.43
C ALA A 178 6.79 15.20 2.22
N PRO A 179 7.10 14.84 0.96
CA PRO A 179 8.20 13.93 0.63
C PRO A 179 9.58 14.45 1.08
N VAL A 180 10.35 13.61 1.78
CA VAL A 180 11.76 13.87 2.09
C VAL A 180 12.64 12.95 1.25
N THR A 181 13.61 13.51 0.53
CA THR A 181 14.42 12.71 -0.41
C THR A 181 15.22 11.62 0.30
N VAL A 182 15.27 10.43 -0.30
CA VAL A 182 16.16 9.32 0.06
C VAL A 182 17.21 9.08 -1.02
N SER A 183 17.41 10.06 -1.91
CA SER A 183 18.26 9.96 -3.10
C SER A 183 19.44 10.93 -3.02
N TRP A 184 20.61 10.50 -3.50
CA TRP A 184 21.78 11.38 -3.67
C TRP A 184 21.53 12.54 -4.64
N SER A 185 20.54 12.40 -5.52
CA SER A 185 20.15 13.46 -6.45
C SER A 185 19.58 14.70 -5.76
N GLY A 186 19.14 14.59 -4.50
CA GLY A 186 18.42 15.65 -3.80
C GLY A 186 16.98 15.86 -4.30
N ASP A 187 16.51 15.07 -5.28
CA ASP A 187 15.13 15.16 -5.80
C ASP A 187 14.14 14.71 -4.72
N SER A 188 13.37 15.65 -4.18
CA SER A 188 12.38 15.41 -3.12
C SER A 188 11.29 14.42 -3.55
N ARG A 189 11.06 14.24 -4.86
CA ARG A 189 10.09 13.25 -5.34
C ARG A 189 10.56 11.82 -5.10
N ARG A 190 11.87 11.58 -5.00
CA ARG A 190 12.45 10.25 -4.75
C ARG A 190 12.53 10.01 -3.24
N ASN A 191 11.38 9.73 -2.63
CA ASN A 191 11.22 9.59 -1.17
C ASN A 191 10.84 8.17 -0.71
N VAL A 192 10.95 7.19 -1.62
CA VAL A 192 10.66 5.79 -1.33
C VAL A 192 11.86 4.92 -1.71
N ILE A 193 12.43 4.18 -0.76
CA ILE A 193 13.41 3.11 -1.01
C ILE A 193 12.66 1.81 -1.28
N VAL A 194 12.72 1.32 -2.52
CA VAL A 194 11.90 0.18 -2.96
C VAL A 194 12.35 -1.12 -2.29
N TRP A 195 11.44 -2.09 -2.13
CA TRP A 195 11.73 -3.37 -1.48
C TRP A 195 12.97 -4.09 -2.03
N MET A 196 13.21 -4.07 -3.35
CA MET A 196 14.35 -4.71 -4.02
C MET A 196 15.63 -3.86 -4.09
N ASP A 197 15.66 -2.72 -3.40
CA ASP A 197 16.86 -1.88 -3.30
C ASP A 197 17.90 -2.54 -2.39
N HIS A 198 19.14 -2.66 -2.88
CA HIS A 198 20.25 -3.29 -2.16
C HIS A 198 21.37 -2.32 -1.79
N ARG A 199 21.09 -1.01 -1.72
CA ARG A 199 22.10 -0.02 -1.27
C ARG A 199 22.61 -0.27 0.15
N ALA A 200 21.80 -0.93 0.98
CA ALA A 200 22.03 -1.15 2.40
C ALA A 200 22.66 -2.50 2.75
N VAL A 201 23.33 -3.18 1.81
CA VAL A 201 23.99 -4.49 2.07
C VAL A 201 24.99 -4.41 3.22
N LYS A 202 25.86 -3.38 3.24
CA LYS A 202 26.87 -3.21 4.30
C LYS A 202 26.22 -3.00 5.68
N GLN A 203 25.12 -2.26 5.73
CA GLN A 203 24.38 -2.01 6.96
C GLN A 203 23.67 -3.29 7.45
N ALA A 204 23.15 -4.11 6.54
CA ALA A 204 22.60 -5.41 6.91
C ALA A 204 23.67 -6.34 7.50
N GLU A 205 24.86 -6.41 6.88
CA GLU A 205 26.00 -7.18 7.40
C GLU A 205 26.43 -6.69 8.79
N LYS A 206 26.53 -5.36 8.98
CA LYS A 206 26.84 -4.73 10.26
C LYS A 206 25.80 -5.10 11.33
N ILE A 207 24.51 -4.94 11.03
CA ILE A 207 23.42 -5.30 11.96
C ILE A 207 23.49 -6.78 12.34
N ASN A 208 23.71 -7.67 11.37
CA ASN A 208 23.81 -9.10 11.62
C ASN A 208 25.03 -9.48 12.48
N SER A 209 26.11 -8.69 12.46
CA SER A 209 27.31 -8.96 13.26
C SER A 209 27.12 -8.79 14.76
N PHE A 210 26.11 -8.01 15.20
CA PHE A 210 25.76 -7.84 16.60
C PHE A 210 25.12 -9.08 17.21
N ASN A 211 24.53 -9.96 16.39
CA ASN A 211 23.87 -11.19 16.83
C ASN A 211 22.82 -10.96 17.94
N SER A 212 22.10 -9.84 17.83
CA SER A 212 21.08 -9.43 18.80
C SER A 212 19.97 -10.48 18.94
N PRO A 213 19.42 -10.71 20.16
CA PRO A 213 18.32 -11.65 20.38
C PRO A 213 17.09 -11.40 19.51
N VAL A 214 16.81 -10.13 19.15
CA VAL A 214 15.71 -9.75 18.26
C VAL A 214 15.79 -10.48 16.91
N LEU A 215 17.00 -10.67 16.38
CA LEU A 215 17.21 -11.34 15.09
C LEU A 215 16.71 -12.79 15.10
N GLN A 216 16.77 -13.48 16.25
CA GLN A 216 16.27 -14.86 16.38
C GLN A 216 14.77 -14.94 16.13
N TYR A 217 14.02 -13.89 16.46
CA TYR A 217 12.58 -13.80 16.21
C TYR A 217 12.24 -13.36 14.78
N CYS A 218 13.23 -12.84 14.03
CA CYS A 218 13.08 -12.35 12.67
C CYS A 218 13.66 -13.29 11.60
N GLY A 219 13.96 -14.54 11.96
CA GLY A 219 14.51 -15.54 11.03
C GLY A 219 16.03 -15.67 11.05
N GLY A 220 16.70 -15.11 12.06
CA GLY A 220 18.12 -15.26 12.36
C GLY A 220 19.02 -14.15 11.81
N ALA A 221 18.55 -13.37 10.84
CA ALA A 221 19.29 -12.27 10.23
C ALA A 221 18.35 -11.27 9.55
N VAL A 222 18.78 -10.01 9.42
CA VAL A 222 18.14 -9.03 8.54
C VAL A 222 18.72 -9.09 7.13
N SER A 223 17.85 -8.87 6.14
CA SER A 223 18.21 -8.65 4.74
C SER A 223 18.29 -7.13 4.45
N PRO A 224 19.11 -6.67 3.47
CA PRO A 224 19.10 -5.28 3.01
C PRO A 224 17.71 -4.76 2.56
N GLU A 225 16.80 -5.67 2.24
CA GLU A 225 15.42 -5.34 1.84
C GLU A 225 14.52 -4.94 3.03
N MET A 226 14.95 -5.20 4.26
CA MET A 226 14.25 -4.83 5.49
C MET A 226 14.50 -3.37 5.88
N GLN A 227 13.68 -2.83 6.79
CA GLN A 227 13.72 -1.40 7.10
C GLN A 227 14.93 -0.97 7.95
N PRO A 228 15.40 -1.71 8.98
CA PRO A 228 16.53 -1.26 9.79
C PRO A 228 17.82 -1.01 8.99
N PRO A 229 18.26 -1.89 8.06
CA PRO A 229 19.41 -1.58 7.20
C PRO A 229 19.22 -0.33 6.35
N LYS A 230 18.03 -0.12 5.77
CA LYS A 230 17.71 1.06 4.95
C LYS A 230 17.76 2.34 5.77
N LEU A 231 17.21 2.33 6.99
CA LEU A 231 17.26 3.45 7.92
C LEU A 231 18.70 3.80 8.30
N LEU A 232 19.49 2.80 8.67
CA LEU A 232 20.90 2.99 9.00
C LEU A 232 21.68 3.55 7.80
N TRP A 233 21.38 3.08 6.58
CA TRP A 233 22.00 3.61 5.37
C TRP A 233 21.67 5.09 5.19
N VAL A 234 20.39 5.49 5.32
CA VAL A 234 20.01 6.91 5.19
C VAL A 234 20.69 7.75 6.27
N LYS A 235 20.73 7.28 7.51
CA LYS A 235 21.40 8.00 8.61
C LYS A 235 22.89 8.24 8.33
N GLU A 236 23.59 7.23 7.83
CA GLU A 236 25.02 7.30 7.56
C GLU A 236 25.37 8.10 6.28
N ASN A 237 24.46 8.12 5.29
CA ASN A 237 24.76 8.64 3.95
C ASN A 237 24.03 9.95 3.63
N LEU A 238 22.85 10.18 4.18
CA LEU A 238 21.98 11.33 3.93
C LEU A 238 21.56 11.99 5.26
N PRO A 239 22.51 12.53 6.04
CA PRO A 239 22.23 13.07 7.39
C PRO A 239 21.24 14.25 7.37
N GLU A 240 21.26 15.07 6.32
CA GLU A 240 20.28 16.15 6.14
C GLU A 240 18.85 15.61 6.00
N SER A 241 18.64 14.65 5.09
CA SER A 241 17.36 13.94 4.98
C SER A 241 16.94 13.30 6.29
N TRP A 242 17.86 12.59 6.95
CA TRP A 242 17.59 11.95 8.24
C TRP A 242 17.07 12.93 9.29
N SER A 243 17.64 14.14 9.36
CA SER A 243 17.20 15.20 10.27
C SER A 243 15.82 15.76 9.94
N MET A 244 15.46 15.82 8.65
CA MET A 244 14.17 16.36 8.19
C MET A 244 13.03 15.35 8.33
N VAL A 245 13.32 14.05 8.30
CA VAL A 245 12.27 13.03 8.37
C VAL A 245 11.61 13.03 9.75
N PHE A 246 10.30 13.21 9.72
CA PHE A 246 9.42 13.11 10.88
C PHE A 246 8.78 11.72 10.97
N ARG A 247 8.53 11.05 9.83
CA ARG A 247 8.00 9.68 9.79
C ARG A 247 8.70 8.81 8.77
N TRP A 248 9.07 7.64 9.25
CA TRP A 248 9.44 6.47 8.46
C TRP A 248 8.26 5.49 8.49
N MET A 249 7.84 5.03 7.31
CA MET A 249 6.66 4.17 7.18
C MET A 249 6.91 3.06 6.17
N ASP A 250 6.32 1.88 6.39
CA ASP A 250 6.14 0.94 5.29
C ASP A 250 5.14 1.55 4.30
N LEU A 251 5.29 1.27 3.01
CA LEU A 251 4.42 1.84 1.99
C LEU A 251 2.93 1.57 2.24
N SER A 252 2.59 0.38 2.75
CA SER A 252 1.20 0.05 3.09
C SER A 252 0.65 0.86 4.28
N ASP A 253 1.50 1.16 5.27
CA ASP A 253 1.16 2.03 6.39
C ASP A 253 1.04 3.48 5.92
N TRP A 254 1.94 3.94 5.04
CA TRP A 254 1.87 5.28 4.45
C TRP A 254 0.59 5.50 3.65
N LEU A 255 0.15 4.53 2.84
CA LEU A 255 -1.11 4.61 2.10
C LEU A 255 -2.31 4.75 3.04
N SER A 256 -2.30 3.99 4.14
CA SER A 256 -3.34 4.04 5.16
C SER A 256 -3.36 5.41 5.86
N TYR A 257 -2.22 5.89 6.32
CA TYR A 257 -2.05 7.24 6.90
C TYR A 257 -2.48 8.34 5.92
N ARG A 258 -2.05 8.27 4.66
CA ARG A 258 -2.40 9.25 3.64
C ARG A 258 -3.91 9.29 3.38
N ALA A 259 -4.58 8.15 3.53
CA ALA A 259 -6.02 8.00 3.37
C ALA A 259 -6.82 8.49 4.59
N THR A 260 -6.38 8.17 5.81
CA THR A 260 -7.17 8.33 7.05
C THR A 260 -6.65 9.40 8.01
N GLY A 261 -5.39 9.82 7.87
CA GLY A 261 -4.68 10.66 8.84
C GLY A 261 -4.27 9.92 10.11
N ASP A 262 -4.56 8.62 10.22
CA ASP A 262 -4.22 7.78 11.36
C ASP A 262 -2.79 7.26 11.21
N ASP A 263 -1.95 7.51 12.22
CA ASP A 263 -0.52 7.15 12.23
C ASP A 263 -0.27 5.73 12.78
N THR A 264 -1.32 4.95 13.00
CA THR A 264 -1.22 3.55 13.44
C THR A 264 -0.57 2.67 12.37
N ARG A 265 0.39 1.82 12.78
CA ARG A 265 1.09 0.85 11.93
C ARG A 265 0.37 -0.50 11.92
N SER A 266 0.53 -1.27 10.86
CA SER A 266 0.06 -2.65 10.80
C SER A 266 1.01 -3.58 11.56
N LEU A 267 0.48 -4.45 12.42
CA LEU A 267 1.29 -5.49 13.06
C LEU A 267 1.99 -6.39 12.02
N CYS A 268 1.35 -6.61 10.86
CA CYS A 268 1.91 -7.44 9.80
C CYS A 268 3.18 -6.81 9.22
N THR A 269 3.16 -5.52 8.90
CA THR A 269 4.31 -4.84 8.29
C THR A 269 5.46 -4.75 9.28
N THR A 270 5.18 -4.35 10.52
CA THR A 270 6.19 -4.17 11.56
C THR A 270 6.88 -5.50 11.90
N VAL A 271 6.14 -6.58 12.10
CA VAL A 271 6.72 -7.90 12.39
C VAL A 271 7.55 -8.42 11.21
N CYS A 272 7.05 -8.26 9.97
CA CYS A 272 7.74 -8.83 8.81
C CYS A 272 9.01 -8.08 8.41
N LYS A 273 9.11 -6.76 8.65
CA LYS A 273 10.14 -5.92 8.04
C LYS A 273 10.82 -4.91 8.95
N TRP A 274 10.33 -4.72 10.17
CA TRP A 274 10.83 -3.71 11.12
C TRP A 274 11.42 -4.31 12.40
N THR A 275 11.70 -5.61 12.42
CA THR A 275 12.24 -6.30 13.61
C THR A 275 11.37 -6.15 14.87
N TYR A 276 10.06 -5.93 14.68
CA TYR A 276 9.11 -5.76 15.76
C TYR A 276 8.77 -7.10 16.42
N LEU A 277 8.88 -7.16 17.75
CA LEU A 277 8.60 -8.34 18.56
C LEU A 277 7.08 -8.49 18.75
N GLY A 278 6.41 -9.03 17.75
CA GLY A 278 4.96 -9.25 17.78
C GLY A 278 4.49 -10.07 18.99
N HIS A 279 5.27 -11.07 19.43
CA HIS A 279 4.93 -11.88 20.60
C HIS A 279 4.94 -11.07 21.91
N ALA A 280 5.89 -10.15 22.08
CA ALA A 280 5.96 -9.26 23.25
C ALA A 280 4.77 -8.29 23.25
N HIS A 281 4.46 -7.72 22.08
CA HIS A 281 3.27 -6.88 21.90
C HIS A 281 1.97 -7.62 22.28
N MET A 282 1.81 -8.88 21.85
CA MET A 282 0.62 -9.68 22.18
C MET A 282 0.52 -10.04 23.68
N GLN A 283 1.64 -10.19 24.39
CA GLN A 283 1.62 -10.50 25.83
C GLN A 283 1.11 -9.34 26.67
N GLN A 284 1.29 -8.11 26.20
CA GLN A 284 0.85 -6.90 26.90
C GLN A 284 -0.61 -6.53 26.57
N MET A 285 -1.27 -7.26 25.67
CA MET A 285 -2.68 -7.03 25.33
C MET A 285 -3.60 -7.41 26.48
N LYS A 286 -4.05 -6.39 27.22
CA LYS A 286 -5.12 -6.52 28.23
C LYS A 286 -6.53 -6.38 27.63
N GLU A 287 -6.65 -5.75 26.47
CA GLU A 287 -7.95 -5.45 25.83
C GLU A 287 -8.15 -6.20 24.52
N LYS A 288 -9.42 -6.50 24.23
CA LYS A 288 -9.85 -7.16 22.96
C LYS A 288 -10.00 -6.17 21.80
N ASN A 289 -9.79 -4.87 22.03
CA ASN A 289 -10.05 -3.81 21.05
C ASN A 289 -8.72 -3.20 20.62
N SER A 290 -8.37 -3.27 19.34
CA SER A 290 -7.03 -2.92 18.87
C SER A 290 -6.87 -1.46 18.41
N ARG A 291 -7.78 -0.57 18.81
CA ARG A 291 -7.67 0.87 18.49
C ARG A 291 -6.64 1.50 19.43
N ASP A 292 -5.70 2.24 18.85
CA ASP A 292 -4.69 3.03 19.56
C ASP A 292 -3.81 2.20 20.53
N MET A 293 -3.50 0.95 20.16
CA MET A 293 -2.65 0.11 20.99
C MET A 293 -1.21 0.59 20.95
N GLU A 294 -0.68 0.92 22.12
CA GLU A 294 0.72 1.27 22.29
C GLU A 294 1.63 0.20 21.66
N ALA A 295 2.64 0.67 20.93
CA ALA A 295 3.58 -0.17 20.20
C ALA A 295 4.62 -0.80 21.15
N CYS A 296 4.21 -1.84 21.88
CA CYS A 296 5.07 -2.51 22.88
C CYS A 296 6.04 -3.58 22.34
N GLY A 297 6.19 -3.72 21.03
CA GLY A 297 7.09 -4.69 20.40
C GLY A 297 8.37 -4.09 19.85
N TRP A 298 8.58 -2.78 20.02
CA TRP A 298 9.89 -2.18 19.76
C TRP A 298 10.86 -2.61 20.86
N ASP A 299 12.07 -2.97 20.47
CA ASP A 299 13.15 -3.35 21.38
C ASP A 299 14.18 -2.22 21.40
N ASP A 300 14.18 -1.45 22.48
CA ASP A 300 14.97 -0.22 22.61
C ASP A 300 16.48 -0.53 22.54
N ASP A 301 16.90 -1.58 23.24
CA ASP A 301 18.29 -2.06 23.26
C ASP A 301 18.79 -2.38 21.85
N PHE A 302 17.98 -3.07 21.03
CA PHE A 302 18.33 -3.36 19.64
C PHE A 302 18.52 -2.10 18.80
N TRP A 303 17.61 -1.11 18.90
CA TRP A 303 17.74 0.13 18.14
C TRP A 303 18.97 0.94 18.56
N GLU A 304 19.29 0.98 19.85
CA GLU A 304 20.53 1.58 20.35
C GLU A 304 21.77 0.85 19.83
N GLU A 305 21.79 -0.48 19.96
CA GLU A 305 22.91 -1.35 19.56
C GLU A 305 23.29 -1.16 18.08
N ILE A 306 22.30 -1.06 17.19
CA ILE A 306 22.56 -0.88 15.75
C ILE A 306 22.84 0.57 15.34
N GLY A 307 22.89 1.50 16.30
CA GLY A 307 23.18 2.91 16.06
C GLY A 307 21.98 3.73 15.57
N LEU A 308 20.76 3.31 15.88
CA LEU A 308 19.49 3.96 15.53
C LEU A 308 18.67 4.37 16.78
N GLY A 309 19.32 4.58 17.93
CA GLY A 309 18.65 4.96 19.19
C GLY A 309 17.91 6.31 19.16
N ASP A 310 18.18 7.16 18.18
CA ASP A 310 17.40 8.38 17.93
C ASP A 310 15.97 8.11 17.47
N LEU A 311 15.66 6.88 17.04
CA LEU A 311 14.28 6.47 16.77
C LEU A 311 13.46 6.28 18.05
N LEU A 312 14.09 6.16 19.22
CA LEU A 312 13.39 6.02 20.52
C LEU A 312 12.76 7.34 20.98
N GLU A 313 13.25 8.47 20.46
CA GLU A 313 12.79 9.80 20.84
C GLU A 313 11.28 9.96 20.69
N GLY A 314 10.67 10.56 21.72
CA GLY A 314 9.23 10.73 21.78
C GLY A 314 8.47 9.40 21.69
N HIS A 315 8.94 8.34 22.34
CA HIS A 315 8.29 7.02 22.36
C HIS A 315 8.10 6.44 20.95
N HIS A 316 9.16 6.32 20.16
CA HIS A 316 9.09 5.77 18.79
C HIS A 316 8.30 6.61 17.79
N ALA A 317 8.24 7.94 17.99
CA ALA A 317 7.39 8.84 17.19
C ALA A 317 7.64 8.70 15.68
N LYS A 318 8.90 8.52 15.28
CA LYS A 318 9.30 8.44 13.87
C LYS A 318 8.91 7.13 13.19
N ILE A 319 8.79 6.02 13.93
CA ILE A 319 8.55 4.68 13.36
C ILE A 319 7.16 4.13 13.71
N GLY A 320 6.47 4.72 14.67
CA GLY A 320 5.07 4.47 15.00
C GLY A 320 4.86 4.15 16.48
N ARG A 321 4.00 4.94 17.12
CA ARG A 321 3.61 4.75 18.54
C ARG A 321 2.47 3.76 18.75
N SER A 322 1.73 3.48 17.69
CA SER A 322 0.53 2.64 17.71
C SER A 322 0.65 1.54 16.66
N VAL A 323 0.28 0.31 17.02
CA VAL A 323 0.26 -0.85 16.12
C VAL A 323 -1.08 -1.53 16.21
N ALA A 324 -1.77 -1.78 15.09
CA ALA A 324 -3.07 -2.44 15.04
C ALA A 324 -2.99 -3.87 14.50
N LEU A 325 -3.92 -4.71 14.96
CA LEU A 325 -4.11 -6.05 14.41
C LEU A 325 -4.72 -5.98 13.00
N PRO A 326 -4.41 -6.95 12.12
CA PRO A 326 -5.12 -7.09 10.85
C PRO A 326 -6.63 -7.09 11.06
N GLY A 327 -7.35 -6.29 10.27
CA GLY A 327 -8.82 -6.26 10.29
C GLY A 327 -9.41 -5.09 11.03
N HIS A 328 -8.60 -4.34 11.78
CA HIS A 328 -9.07 -3.17 12.49
C HIS A 328 -9.21 -1.96 11.57
N SER A 329 -10.28 -1.21 11.79
CA SER A 329 -10.52 0.06 11.12
C SER A 329 -9.58 1.14 11.65
N LEU A 330 -8.98 1.91 10.75
CA LEU A 330 -8.13 3.04 11.09
C LEU A 330 -8.91 4.37 11.02
N GLY A 331 -8.65 5.25 11.98
CA GLY A 331 -9.24 6.57 12.13
C GLY A 331 -10.77 6.57 12.14
N SER A 332 -11.35 7.65 11.64
CA SER A 332 -12.78 7.80 11.41
C SER A 332 -13.19 7.52 9.95
N GLY A 333 -12.34 6.78 9.21
CA GLY A 333 -12.46 6.58 7.76
C GLY A 333 -11.60 7.56 6.95
N LEU A 334 -11.94 7.74 5.66
CA LEU A 334 -11.17 8.62 4.77
C LEU A 334 -11.24 10.09 5.21
N THR A 335 -10.08 10.77 5.20
CA THR A 335 -10.05 12.21 5.42
C THR A 335 -10.80 12.95 4.31
N PRO A 336 -11.34 14.16 4.59
CA PRO A 336 -11.90 15.00 3.54
C PRO A 336 -10.90 15.26 2.40
N ALA A 337 -9.61 15.38 2.71
CA ALA A 337 -8.55 15.55 1.72
C ALA A 337 -8.38 14.31 0.84
N ALA A 338 -8.37 13.10 1.39
CA ALA A 338 -8.31 11.86 0.62
C ALA A 338 -9.58 11.62 -0.21
N ALA A 339 -10.75 11.94 0.35
CA ALA A 339 -12.00 11.92 -0.38
C ALA A 339 -12.01 12.93 -1.55
N LYS A 340 -11.52 14.17 -1.32
CA LYS A 340 -11.39 15.25 -2.33
C LYS A 340 -10.25 15.05 -3.32
N ALA A 341 -9.18 14.36 -2.95
CA ALA A 341 -8.16 13.81 -3.87
C ALA A 341 -8.77 12.75 -4.81
N ARG A 342 -10.08 12.51 -4.65
CA ARG A 342 -10.95 11.79 -5.55
C ARG A 342 -10.64 10.30 -5.60
N ILE A 343 -10.23 9.70 -4.47
CA ILE A 343 -10.27 8.22 -4.38
C ILE A 343 -11.69 7.75 -4.69
N LEU A 344 -12.72 8.52 -4.30
CA LEU A 344 -14.12 8.12 -4.40
C LEU A 344 -15.04 9.16 -5.10
N TYR A 345 -14.58 10.36 -5.46
CA TYR A 345 -15.44 11.42 -6.02
C TYR A 345 -15.05 11.89 -7.41
#